data_AF-A0A2T4S650-F1
#
_entry.id   AF-A0A2T4S650-F1
#
_cell.length_a   1.000
_cell.length_b   1.000
_cell.length_c   1.000
_cell.angle_alpha   90.00
_cell.angle_beta   90.00
_cell.angle_gamma   90.00
#
_symmetry.space_group_name_H-M   'P 1'
#
loop_
_entity.id
_entity.type
_entity.pdbx_description
1 polymer ?
#
loop_
_entity_poly.entity_id
_entity_poly.type
_entity_poly.pdbx_seq_one_letter_code
_entity_poly.pdbx_strand_id
1 'polypeptide(L)'
;MENFNEYLNKIEEPKQKEILTTVFNWVDETFPELEKAIKWNQPMYTHHGTYIIGFSRAKAHFSINPEAAGMKPFIDRFDANGYTYT
;
A
#
# COMPACT_ATOMS: atom_id res chain seq x y z
N MET A 1 11.08 2.29 -7.59
CA MET A 1 11.39 1.29 -6.55
C MET A 1 12.38 1.72 -5.44
N GLU A 2 13.41 2.54 -5.66
CA GLU A 2 14.51 2.70 -4.66
C GLU A 2 14.07 3.02 -3.22
N ASN A 3 12.99 3.79 -3.03
CA ASN A 3 12.52 4.22 -1.70
C ASN A 3 11.85 3.11 -0.85
N PHE A 4 11.42 1.98 -1.44
CA PHE A 4 10.74 0.89 -0.70
C PHE A 4 11.54 -0.42 -0.66
N ASN A 5 12.70 -0.47 -1.30
CA ASN A 5 13.53 -1.68 -1.36
C ASN A 5 13.94 -2.19 0.03
N GLU A 6 14.23 -1.28 0.98
CA GLU A 6 14.58 -1.67 2.35
C GLU A 6 13.41 -2.38 3.05
N TYR A 7 12.18 -1.92 2.85
CA TYR A 7 10.98 -2.56 3.38
C TYR A 7 10.75 -3.93 2.71
N LEU A 8 10.82 -4.00 1.38
CA LEU A 8 10.61 -5.24 0.62
C LEU A 8 11.67 -6.30 0.95
N ASN A 9 12.92 -5.91 1.22
CA ASN A 9 13.99 -6.84 1.57
C ASN A 9 13.85 -7.45 2.96
N LYS A 10 13.03 -6.86 3.85
CA LYS A 10 12.68 -7.44 5.16
C LYS A 10 11.56 -8.48 5.06
N ILE A 11 10.96 -8.68 3.89
CA ILE A 11 9.91 -9.68 3.68
C ILE A 11 10.57 -11.01 3.31
N GLU A 12 10.53 -11.96 4.25
CA GLU A 12 11.09 -13.30 4.07
C GLU A 12 10.25 -14.19 3.13
N GLU A 13 8.92 -13.99 3.11
CA GLU A 13 8.01 -14.82 2.32
C GLU A 13 8.02 -14.32 0.85
N PRO A 14 8.54 -15.11 -0.11
CA PRO A 14 8.78 -14.63 -1.47
C PRO A 14 7.51 -14.19 -2.20
N LYS A 15 6.40 -14.90 -2.00
CA LYS A 15 5.13 -14.58 -2.67
C LYS A 15 4.58 -13.24 -2.19
N GLN A 16 4.65 -12.95 -0.89
CA GLN A 16 4.25 -11.68 -0.32
C GLN A 16 5.13 -10.53 -0.83
N LYS A 17 6.43 -10.76 -0.93
CA LYS A 17 7.37 -9.78 -1.48
C LYS A 17 7.05 -9.48 -2.94
N GLU A 18 6.77 -10.49 -3.75
CA GLU A 18 6.38 -10.36 -5.15
C GLU A 18 5.09 -9.53 -5.29
N ILE A 19 4.02 -9.89 -4.56
CA ILE A 19 2.74 -9.17 -4.61
C ILE A 19 2.92 -7.69 -4.30
N LEU A 20 3.62 -7.33 -3.21
CA LEU A 20 3.83 -5.92 -2.87
C LEU A 20 4.72 -5.20 -3.88
N THR A 21 5.72 -5.88 -4.43
CA THR A 21 6.57 -5.30 -5.48
C THR A 21 5.73 -4.96 -6.72
N THR A 22 4.84 -5.87 -7.14
CA THR A 22 3.92 -5.63 -8.26
C THR A 22 2.99 -4.45 -7.97
N VAL A 23 2.41 -4.39 -6.77
CA VAL A 23 1.54 -3.27 -6.38
C VAL A 23 2.29 -1.94 -6.41
N PHE A 24 3.49 -1.87 -5.84
CA PHE A 24 4.26 -0.62 -5.82
C PHE A 24 4.72 -0.19 -7.22
N ASN A 25 5.11 -1.13 -8.08
CA ASN A 25 5.43 -0.81 -9.47
C ASN A 25 4.21 -0.28 -10.21
N TRP A 26 3.04 -0.90 -10.02
CA TRP A 26 1.80 -0.43 -10.62
C TRP A 26 1.43 0.98 -10.14
N VAL A 27 1.56 1.29 -8.85
CA VAL A 27 1.32 2.65 -8.33
C VAL A 27 2.33 3.63 -8.91
N ASP A 28 3.62 3.28 -8.94
CA ASP A 28 4.69 4.10 -9.50
C ASP A 28 4.45 4.43 -11.00
N GLU A 29 3.94 3.47 -11.77
CA GLU A 29 3.65 3.63 -13.20
C GLU A 29 2.33 4.38 -13.46
N THR A 30 1.30 4.13 -12.64
CA THR A 30 -0.04 4.67 -12.84
C THR A 30 -0.18 6.10 -12.31
N PHE A 31 0.53 6.42 -11.22
CA PHE A 31 0.46 7.71 -10.52
C PHE A 31 1.88 8.28 -10.29
N PRO A 32 2.60 8.65 -11.37
CA PRO A 32 3.99 9.11 -11.29
C PRO A 32 4.18 10.39 -10.46
N GLU A 33 3.11 11.14 -10.22
CA GLU A 33 3.07 12.34 -9.38
C GLU A 33 3.04 12.05 -7.87
N LEU A 34 2.85 10.79 -7.47
CA LEU A 34 2.91 10.41 -6.07
C LEU A 34 4.36 10.28 -5.61
N GLU A 35 4.64 10.91 -4.47
CA GLU A 35 5.91 10.80 -3.77
C GLU A 35 5.89 9.58 -2.85
N LYS A 36 7.03 8.90 -2.72
CA LYS A 36 7.20 7.76 -1.82
C LYS A 36 7.81 8.21 -0.50
N ALA A 37 7.25 7.75 0.62
CA ALA A 37 7.75 7.99 1.96
C ALA A 37 7.72 6.71 2.80
N ILE A 38 8.72 6.52 3.67
CA ILE A 38 8.65 5.53 4.75
C ILE A 38 8.44 6.27 6.07
N LYS A 39 7.30 6.04 6.71
CA LYS A 39 7.00 6.54 8.06
C LYS A 39 6.52 5.37 8.93
N TRP A 40 6.97 5.32 10.18
CA TRP A 40 6.67 4.20 11.10
C TRP A 40 6.97 2.81 10.50
N ASN A 41 8.04 2.69 9.72
CA ASN A 41 8.43 1.47 9.00
C ASN A 41 7.33 0.94 8.05
N GLN A 42 6.47 1.82 7.55
CA GLN A 42 5.45 1.52 6.55
C GLN A 42 5.69 2.34 5.27
N PRO A 43 5.65 1.69 4.09
CA PRO A 43 5.63 2.39 2.81
C PRO A 43 4.32 3.16 2.63
N MET A 44 4.44 4.43 2.24
CA MET A 44 3.34 5.35 2.03
C MET A 44 3.56 6.14 0.74
N TYR A 45 2.47 6.41 0.04
CA TYR A 45 2.44 7.41 -1.02
C TYR A 45 1.82 8.70 -0.51
N THR A 46 2.44 9.80 -0.90
CA THR A 46 2.02 11.16 -0.57
C THR A 46 1.89 11.97 -1.84
N HIS A 47 1.10 13.04 -1.80
CA HIS A 47 1.01 14.00 -2.90
C HIS A 47 1.10 15.41 -2.32
N HIS A 48 2.09 16.20 -2.76
CA HIS A 48 2.36 17.55 -2.23
C HIS A 48 2.43 17.62 -0.69
N GLY A 49 3.06 16.61 -0.07
CA GLY A 49 3.18 16.51 1.40
C GLY A 49 1.95 15.98 2.14
N THR A 50 0.84 15.70 1.45
CA THR A 50 -0.37 15.09 2.02
C THR A 50 -0.34 13.58 1.90
N TYR A 51 -0.80 12.87 2.93
CA TYR A 51 -0.92 11.41 2.92
C TYR A 51 -2.05 10.96 1.99
N ILE A 52 -1.81 9.92 1.19
CA ILE A 52 -2.81 9.38 0.26
C ILE A 52 -3.14 7.93 0.61
N ILE A 53 -2.12 7.08 0.64
CA ILE A 53 -2.28 5.65 0.89
C ILE A 53 -1.02 5.03 1.51
N GLY A 54 -1.22 4.16 2.49
CA GLY A 54 -0.16 3.43 3.18
C GLY A 54 -0.36 1.93 3.06
N PHE A 55 0.74 1.19 3.18
CA PHE A 55 0.71 -0.27 3.10
C PHE A 55 1.44 -0.87 4.28
N SER A 56 0.91 -1.98 4.78
CA SER A 56 1.60 -2.79 5.77
C SER A 56 1.33 -4.27 5.56
N ARG A 57 2.19 -5.11 6.15
CA ARG A 57 2.14 -6.56 6.02
C ARG A 57 1.93 -7.20 7.37
N ALA A 58 0.97 -8.12 7.42
CA ALA A 58 0.85 -9.12 8.46
C ALA A 58 1.19 -10.51 7.88
N LYS A 59 1.30 -11.53 8.73
CA LYS A 59 1.60 -12.90 8.25
C LYS A 59 0.53 -13.42 7.27
N ALA A 60 -0.74 -13.12 7.53
CA ALA A 60 -1.87 -13.68 6.78
C ALA A 60 -2.44 -12.75 5.71
N HIS A 61 -2.13 -11.45 5.74
CA HIS A 61 -2.76 -10.45 4.88
C HIS A 61 -1.87 -9.21 4.71
N PHE A 62 -2.25 -8.36 3.76
CA PHE A 62 -1.77 -7.00 3.65
C PHE A 62 -2.86 -6.05 4.13
N SER A 63 -2.48 -4.99 4.85
CA SER A 63 -3.38 -3.88 5.12
C SER A 63 -3.10 -2.77 4.13
N ILE A 64 -4.17 -2.29 3.50
CA ILE A 64 -4.15 -1.20 2.52
C ILE A 64 -4.91 -0.05 3.16
N ASN A 65 -4.22 1.06 3.41
CA ASN A 65 -4.71 2.11 4.30
C ASN A 65 -4.85 3.43 3.51
N PRO A 66 -5.87 3.59 2.66
CA PRO A 66 -6.18 4.90 2.08
C PRO A 66 -6.70 5.86 3.15
N GLU A 67 -6.74 7.15 2.86
CA GLU A 67 -7.52 8.08 3.67
C GLU A 67 -9.00 7.68 3.73
N ALA A 68 -9.73 8.14 4.77
CA ALA A 68 -11.15 7.83 4.93
C ALA A 68 -12.00 8.24 3.71
N ALA A 69 -11.62 9.32 3.02
CA ALA A 69 -12.25 9.75 1.78
C ALA A 69 -12.03 8.76 0.62
N GLY A 70 -10.88 8.06 0.60
CA GLY A 70 -10.58 6.98 -0.34
C GLY A 70 -11.19 5.63 0.06
N MET A 71 -11.60 5.44 1.33
CA MET A 71 -12.23 4.22 1.81
C MET A 71 -13.76 4.22 1.62
N LYS A 72 -14.43 5.31 2.04
CA LYS A 72 -15.90 5.40 2.11
C LYS A 72 -16.64 5.04 0.80
N PRO A 73 -16.20 5.50 -0.39
CA PRO A 73 -16.92 5.21 -1.64
C PRO A 73 -16.85 3.74 -2.07
N PHE A 74 -15.97 2.94 -1.46
CA PHE A 74 -15.69 1.56 -1.87
C PHE A 74 -16.16 0.50 -0.87
N ILE A 75 -16.82 0.90 0.23
CA ILE A 75 -17.29 -0.01 1.27
C ILE A 75 -18.17 -1.13 0.70
N ASP A 76 -19.18 -0.80 -0.10
CA ASP A 76 -20.06 -1.81 -0.72
C ASP A 76 -19.29 -2.81 -1.58
N ARG A 77 -18.22 -2.35 -2.25
CA ARG A 77 -17.34 -3.20 -3.05
C ARG A 77 -16.46 -4.08 -2.17
N PHE A 78 -16.01 -3.59 -1.01
CA PHE A 78 -15.26 -4.40 -0.05
C PHE A 78 -16.12 -5.53 0.49
N ASP A 79 -17.35 -5.22 0.90
CA ASP A 79 -18.32 -6.20 1.39
C ASP A 79 -18.63 -7.26 0.32
N ALA A 80 -18.90 -6.83 -0.92
CA ALA A 80 -19.20 -7.73 -2.03
C ALA A 80 -18.04 -8.68 -2.40
N ASN A 81 -16.79 -8.30 -2.07
CA ASN A 81 -15.59 -9.12 -2.32
C ASN A 81 -15.06 -9.80 -1.05
N GLY A 82 -15.75 -9.68 0.09
CA GLY A 82 -15.38 -10.30 1.35
C GLY A 82 -14.11 -9.73 1.98
N TYR A 83 -13.75 -8.48 1.68
CA TYR A 83 -12.63 -7.81 2.35
C TYR A 83 -13.07 -7.32 3.73
N THR A 84 -12.14 -7.39 4.69
CA THR A 84 -12.33 -6.82 6.03
C THR A 84 -11.67 -5.45 6.10
N TYR A 85 -12.29 -4.52 6.83
CA TYR A 85 -11.79 -3.18 7.07
C TYR A 85 -12.18 -2.72 8.48
N THR A 86 -11.50 -1.68 8.98
CA THR A 86 -11.72 -1.09 10.31
C THR A 86 -11.77 0.42 10.20
#